data_AF-A0A961SVE6-F1
#
_entry.id   AF-A0A961SVE6-F1
#
_cell.length_a   1.000
_cell.length_b   1.000
_cell.length_c   1.000
_cell.angle_alpha   90.00
_cell.angle_beta   90.00
_cell.angle_gamma   90.00
#
_symmetry.space_group_name_H-M   'P 1'
#
loop_
_entity.id
_entity.type
_entity.pdbx_description
1 polymer ?
#
loop_
_entity_poly.entity_id
_entity_poly.type
_entity_poly.pdbx_seq_one_letter_code
_entity_poly.pdbx_strand_id
1 'polypeptide(L)'
;LSMTGTDLDDHLFGNRGDNRIFGGTGADRIAAGGGDDILTGGAKGVGADGAADVFLFSRHSGHDRIVGFEAGIDQIDLGGYAGINSFSDLHGHIHQAGDDVVVSLSGGDKITLIDLHRADLDRDDFIF
;
A
#
# COMPACT_ATOMS: atom_id res chain seq x y z
N LEU A 1 10.70 -7.83 -10.08
CA LEU A 1 11.69 -8.20 -9.03
C LEU A 1 10.99 -9.01 -7.94
N SER A 2 11.71 -9.79 -7.13
CA SER A 2 11.16 -10.35 -5.88
C SER A 2 12.10 -10.00 -4.74
N MET A 3 11.57 -9.41 -3.67
CA MET A 3 12.33 -8.95 -2.51
C MET A 3 11.61 -9.39 -1.23
N THR A 4 12.38 -9.79 -0.22
CA THR A 4 11.90 -10.04 1.14
C THR A 4 12.83 -9.28 2.07
N GLY A 5 12.28 -8.51 3.01
CA GLY A 5 13.06 -7.92 4.10
C GLY A 5 13.41 -8.96 5.15
N THR A 6 13.57 -8.50 6.38
CA THR A 6 14.13 -9.22 7.51
C THR A 6 13.13 -9.29 8.65
N ASP A 7 13.59 -9.65 9.85
CA ASP A 7 12.76 -9.62 11.05
C ASP A 7 12.88 -8.26 11.79
N LEU A 8 13.33 -7.21 11.10
CA LEU A 8 13.56 -5.85 11.60
C LEU A 8 12.94 -4.83 10.65
N ASP A 9 12.76 -3.60 11.12
CA ASP A 9 12.32 -2.46 10.32
C ASP A 9 13.23 -2.24 9.08
N ASP A 10 12.66 -2.42 7.90
CA ASP A 10 13.35 -2.34 6.62
C ASP A 10 12.88 -1.17 5.75
N HIS A 11 13.78 -0.74 4.85
CA HIS A 11 13.44 0.15 3.75
C HIS A 11 13.59 -0.60 2.43
N LEU A 12 12.47 -0.98 1.83
CA LEU A 12 12.43 -1.82 0.65
C LEU A 12 12.07 -0.99 -0.58
N PHE A 13 12.93 -1.03 -1.59
CA PHE A 13 12.77 -0.29 -2.84
C PHE A 13 12.74 -1.23 -4.03
N GLY A 14 11.63 -1.19 -4.75
CA GLY A 14 11.46 -1.87 -6.02
C GLY A 14 12.05 -1.10 -7.20
N ASN A 15 11.62 -1.46 -8.41
CA ASN A 15 12.08 -0.86 -9.66
C ASN A 15 10.90 -0.46 -10.56
N ARG A 16 11.14 -0.23 -11.86
CA ARG A 16 10.10 0.26 -12.80
C ARG A 16 9.26 -0.83 -13.46
N GLY A 17 9.40 -2.08 -13.06
CA GLY A 17 8.56 -3.16 -13.58
C GLY A 17 7.96 -3.95 -12.44
N ASP A 18 7.13 -4.93 -12.77
CA ASP A 18 6.32 -5.67 -11.79
C ASP A 18 7.17 -6.36 -10.71
N ASN A 19 6.87 -6.04 -9.45
CA ASN A 19 7.59 -6.44 -8.26
C ASN A 19 6.70 -7.25 -7.32
N ARG A 20 7.35 -8.12 -6.54
CA ARG A 20 6.76 -8.77 -5.38
C ARG A 20 7.62 -8.42 -4.18
N ILE A 21 7.09 -7.65 -3.25
CA ILE A 21 7.83 -7.19 -2.07
C ILE A 21 7.10 -7.68 -0.82
N PHE A 22 7.85 -8.38 0.02
CA PHE A 22 7.40 -8.88 1.31
C PHE A 22 8.23 -8.14 2.37
N GLY A 23 7.60 -7.37 3.25
CA GLY A 23 8.28 -6.60 4.29
C GLY A 23 9.08 -7.51 5.21
N GLY A 24 8.40 -8.43 5.88
CA GLY A 24 9.04 -9.35 6.81
C GLY A 24 8.33 -9.26 8.14
N THR A 25 9.08 -9.06 9.22
CA THR A 25 8.46 -8.57 10.46
C THR A 25 9.09 -7.24 10.85
N GLY A 26 8.36 -6.40 11.56
CA GLY A 26 8.85 -5.08 11.94
C GLY A 26 8.20 -3.98 11.13
N ALA A 27 8.44 -2.72 11.49
CA ALA A 27 7.75 -1.59 10.88
C ALA A 27 8.48 -1.16 9.60
N ASP A 28 8.02 -1.67 8.47
CA ASP A 28 8.68 -1.53 7.18
C ASP A 28 8.20 -0.32 6.40
N ARG A 29 9.08 0.19 5.53
CA ARG A 29 8.74 1.22 4.54
C ARG A 29 8.98 0.67 3.15
N ILE A 30 7.89 0.50 2.40
CA ILE A 30 7.88 -0.22 1.13
C ILE A 30 7.53 0.74 -0.01
N ALA A 31 8.46 0.92 -0.96
CA ALA A 31 8.25 1.70 -2.17
C ALA A 31 8.48 0.79 -3.40
N ALA A 32 7.40 0.35 -4.03
CA ALA A 32 7.48 -0.64 -5.10
C ALA A 32 8.03 -0.08 -6.43
N GLY A 33 7.86 1.23 -6.64
CA GLY A 33 8.31 1.91 -7.86
C GLY A 33 7.17 2.03 -8.85
N GLY A 34 7.35 1.50 -10.05
CA GLY A 34 6.28 1.48 -11.05
C GLY A 34 6.12 0.08 -11.63
N GLY A 35 4.96 -0.21 -12.21
CA GLY A 35 4.61 -1.54 -12.71
C GLY A 35 3.34 -2.02 -12.02
N ASP A 36 2.94 -3.26 -12.23
CA ASP A 36 1.82 -3.81 -11.47
C ASP A 36 2.38 -4.66 -10.31
N ASP A 37 2.45 -4.08 -9.11
CA ASP A 37 3.17 -4.68 -7.98
C ASP A 37 2.27 -5.44 -7.00
N ILE A 38 2.86 -6.41 -6.30
CA ILE A 38 2.23 -7.13 -5.17
C ILE A 38 3.06 -6.88 -3.92
N LEU A 39 2.44 -6.25 -2.93
CA LEU A 39 3.07 -5.81 -1.69
C LEU A 39 2.38 -6.45 -0.48
N THR A 40 3.15 -6.66 0.58
CA THR A 40 2.67 -7.06 1.90
C THR A 40 3.70 -6.61 2.92
N GLY A 41 3.22 -6.10 4.03
CA GLY A 41 4.05 -5.71 5.17
C GLY A 41 4.61 -6.93 5.88
N GLY A 42 3.77 -7.94 6.08
CA GLY A 42 4.19 -9.20 6.66
C GLY A 42 5.09 -10.07 5.78
N ALA A 43 5.62 -11.12 6.41
CA ALA A 43 6.40 -12.15 5.75
C ALA A 43 5.59 -12.90 4.68
N LYS A 44 6.30 -13.50 3.73
CA LYS A 44 5.68 -14.22 2.60
C LYS A 44 4.68 -15.29 3.06
N GLY A 45 3.41 -15.09 2.69
CA GLY A 45 2.31 -16.00 2.99
C GLY A 45 1.65 -15.78 4.36
N VAL A 46 2.10 -14.77 5.10
CA VAL A 46 1.51 -14.34 6.38
C VAL A 46 0.55 -13.16 6.16
N GLY A 47 0.95 -12.20 5.32
CA GLY A 47 0.11 -11.04 4.95
C GLY A 47 0.23 -9.87 5.93
N ALA A 48 -0.04 -10.15 7.21
CA ALA A 48 -0.06 -9.19 8.32
C ALA A 48 0.81 -9.71 9.47
N ASP A 49 1.57 -8.83 10.12
CA ASP A 49 2.44 -9.19 11.25
C ASP A 49 2.14 -8.38 12.53
N GLY A 50 1.24 -7.40 12.46
CA GLY A 50 0.87 -6.48 13.53
C GLY A 50 1.85 -5.31 13.72
N ALA A 51 2.86 -5.16 12.86
CA ALA A 51 3.73 -4.01 12.84
C ALA A 51 3.11 -2.88 12.00
N ALA A 52 3.56 -1.65 12.24
CA ALA A 52 3.03 -0.47 11.54
C ALA A 52 3.83 -0.21 10.26
N ASP A 53 3.36 -0.77 9.15
CA ASP A 53 4.02 -0.64 7.86
C ASP A 53 3.58 0.61 7.09
N VAL A 54 4.46 1.12 6.24
CA VAL A 54 4.18 2.27 5.36
C VAL A 54 4.41 1.92 3.90
N PHE A 55 3.34 1.96 3.11
CA PHE A 55 3.39 1.75 1.67
C PHE A 55 3.44 3.09 0.93
N LEU A 56 4.58 3.38 0.30
CA LEU A 56 4.87 4.66 -0.32
C LEU A 56 4.52 4.65 -1.81
N PHE A 57 3.56 5.48 -2.22
CA PHE A 57 3.16 5.60 -3.62
C PHE A 57 3.46 6.97 -4.22
N SER A 58 3.71 6.97 -5.52
CA SER A 58 3.93 8.15 -6.33
C SER A 58 3.36 7.93 -7.72
N ARG A 59 3.17 9.01 -8.50
CA ARG A 59 2.59 8.90 -9.84
C ARG A 59 3.33 7.88 -10.70
N HIS A 60 2.58 7.24 -11.60
CA HIS A 60 3.04 6.16 -12.47
C HIS A 60 3.41 4.90 -11.68
N SER A 61 2.76 4.67 -10.53
CA SER A 61 2.96 3.44 -9.77
C SER A 61 2.36 2.25 -10.53
N GLY A 62 1.27 2.42 -11.28
CA GLY A 62 0.59 1.33 -11.98
C GLY A 62 -0.62 0.81 -11.20
N HIS A 63 -0.91 -0.49 -11.31
CA HIS A 63 -2.02 -1.12 -10.59
C HIS A 63 -1.52 -2.08 -9.52
N ASP A 64 -1.37 -1.55 -8.32
CA ASP A 64 -0.72 -2.22 -7.21
C ASP A 64 -1.72 -2.96 -6.32
N ARG A 65 -1.28 -4.06 -5.72
CA ARG A 65 -2.08 -4.88 -4.79
C ARG A 65 -1.35 -5.01 -3.46
N ILE A 66 -2.02 -4.61 -2.38
CA ILE A 66 -1.52 -4.82 -1.01
C ILE A 66 -2.31 -5.95 -0.37
N VAL A 67 -1.60 -6.98 0.07
CA VAL A 67 -2.17 -8.16 0.73
C VAL A 67 -1.90 -8.06 2.23
N GLY A 68 -2.96 -8.21 3.03
CA GLY A 68 -2.86 -8.19 4.49
C GLY A 68 -2.66 -6.81 5.09
N PHE A 69 -3.17 -5.76 4.46
CA PHE A 69 -3.16 -4.40 5.02
C PHE A 69 -3.97 -4.37 6.33
N GLU A 70 -3.36 -3.89 7.40
CA GLU A 70 -3.95 -3.80 8.75
C GLU A 70 -4.48 -2.39 9.01
N ALA A 71 -5.77 -2.15 8.74
CA ALA A 71 -6.39 -0.87 9.02
C ALA A 71 -6.30 -0.49 10.51
N GLY A 72 -5.94 0.76 10.78
CA GLY A 72 -5.62 1.31 12.09
C GLY A 72 -4.19 1.04 12.57
N ILE A 73 -3.37 0.32 11.78
CA ILE A 73 -1.98 -0.02 12.08
C ILE A 73 -1.06 0.43 10.94
N ASP A 74 -1.35 -0.01 9.72
CA ASP A 74 -0.59 0.32 8.52
C ASP A 74 -0.99 1.67 7.92
N GLN A 75 -0.11 2.24 7.11
CA GLN A 75 -0.36 3.51 6.42
C GLN A 75 -0.01 3.46 4.94
N ILE A 76 -0.83 4.16 4.14
CA ILE A 76 -0.56 4.43 2.73
C ILE A 76 -0.10 5.87 2.59
N ASP A 77 1.13 6.07 2.14
CA ASP A 77 1.68 7.40 1.90
C ASP A 77 1.43 7.83 0.45
N LEU A 78 0.60 8.87 0.32
CA LEU A 78 0.18 9.46 -0.94
C LEU A 78 0.82 10.84 -1.17
N GLY A 79 1.85 11.22 -0.42
CA GLY A 79 2.55 12.50 -0.60
C GLY A 79 3.18 12.67 -2.00
N GLY A 80 3.31 11.58 -2.76
CA GLY A 80 3.70 11.58 -4.18
C GLY A 80 2.59 12.00 -5.16
N TYR A 81 1.35 12.25 -4.71
CA TYR A 81 0.20 12.60 -5.54
C TYR A 81 -0.28 14.03 -5.28
N ALA A 82 0.13 14.95 -6.16
CA ALA A 82 -0.36 16.32 -6.12
C ALA A 82 -1.90 16.38 -6.20
N GLY A 83 -2.51 17.10 -5.26
CA GLY A 83 -3.97 17.29 -5.20
C GLY A 83 -4.69 16.36 -4.21
N ILE A 84 -3.99 15.40 -3.60
CA ILE A 84 -4.50 14.61 -2.48
C ILE A 84 -3.71 15.07 -1.25
N ASN A 85 -4.23 16.05 -0.50
CA ASN A 85 -3.53 16.66 0.64
C ASN A 85 -4.23 16.37 1.97
N SER A 86 -5.34 15.64 1.94
CA SER A 86 -6.14 15.30 3.10
C SER A 86 -7.05 14.11 2.83
N PHE A 87 -7.54 13.48 3.89
CA PHE A 87 -8.51 12.39 3.77
C PHE A 87 -9.82 12.82 3.08
N SER A 88 -10.19 14.10 3.19
CA SER A 88 -11.36 14.62 2.48
C SER A 88 -11.19 14.56 0.96
N ASP A 89 -9.96 14.70 0.46
CA ASP A 89 -9.67 14.62 -0.97
C ASP A 89 -9.85 13.19 -1.50
N LEU A 90 -9.76 12.17 -0.63
CA LEU A 90 -9.93 10.76 -0.98
C LEU A 90 -11.39 10.27 -1.04
N HIS A 91 -12.37 11.09 -0.64
CA HIS A 91 -13.77 10.65 -0.50
C HIS A 91 -14.33 10.00 -1.78
N GLY A 92 -13.96 10.53 -2.94
CA GLY A 92 -14.36 10.02 -4.27
C GLY A 92 -13.34 9.08 -4.93
N HIS A 93 -12.24 8.76 -4.25
CA HIS A 93 -11.16 7.91 -4.77
C HIS A 93 -11.23 6.48 -4.21
N ILE A 94 -11.79 6.30 -3.01
CA ILE A 94 -11.87 5.00 -2.31
C ILE A 94 -13.23 4.33 -2.58
N HIS A 95 -13.20 3.14 -3.18
CA HIS A 95 -14.38 2.36 -3.57
C HIS A 95 -14.29 0.91 -3.06
N GLN A 96 -15.39 0.36 -2.56
CA GLN A 96 -15.50 -1.09 -2.34
C GLN A 96 -15.70 -1.80 -3.68
N ALA A 97 -14.96 -2.88 -3.93
CA ALA A 97 -15.05 -3.71 -5.12
C ALA A 97 -15.09 -5.20 -4.73
N GLY A 98 -16.29 -5.73 -4.48
CA GLY A 98 -16.42 -7.06 -3.88
C GLY A 98 -15.83 -7.06 -2.48
N ASP A 99 -14.91 -7.98 -2.21
CA ASP A 99 -14.23 -8.12 -0.92
C ASP A 99 -12.98 -7.23 -0.79
N ASP A 100 -12.62 -6.50 -1.86
CA ASP A 100 -11.44 -5.62 -1.90
C ASP A 100 -11.82 -4.13 -1.79
N VAL A 101 -10.88 -3.28 -1.36
CA VAL A 101 -10.95 -1.83 -1.51
C VAL A 101 -10.05 -1.36 -2.65
N VAL A 102 -10.56 -0.49 -3.52
CA VAL A 102 -9.78 0.14 -4.59
C VAL A 102 -9.68 1.64 -4.34
N VAL A 103 -8.45 2.15 -4.28
CA VAL A 103 -8.12 3.58 -4.32
C VAL A 103 -7.70 3.93 -5.74
N SER A 104 -8.55 4.67 -6.46
CA SER A 104 -8.26 5.14 -7.82
C SER A 104 -7.55 6.48 -7.78
N LEU A 105 -6.40 6.62 -8.42
CA LEU A 105 -5.53 7.80 -8.33
C LEU A 105 -5.39 8.49 -9.69
N SER A 106 -4.79 9.69 -9.67
CA SER A 106 -4.57 10.47 -10.90
C SER A 106 -3.67 9.72 -11.88
N GLY A 107 -3.89 9.86 -13.19
CA GLY A 107 -3.04 9.21 -14.20
C GLY A 107 -3.39 7.74 -14.49
N GLY A 108 -4.42 7.20 -13.82
CA GLY A 108 -4.89 5.83 -14.02
C GLY A 108 -4.34 4.83 -13.00
N ASP A 109 -3.43 5.28 -12.11
CA ASP A 109 -2.86 4.48 -11.05
C ASP A 109 -3.94 3.97 -10.08
N LYS A 110 -3.73 2.78 -9.51
CA LYS A 110 -4.65 2.15 -8.56
C LYS A 110 -3.90 1.43 -7.46
N ILE A 111 -4.44 1.53 -6.26
CA ILE A 111 -4.05 0.68 -5.13
C ILE A 111 -5.25 -0.20 -4.79
N THR A 112 -5.07 -1.51 -4.79
CA THR A 112 -6.09 -2.48 -4.38
C THR A 112 -5.68 -3.11 -3.06
N LEU A 113 -6.47 -2.90 -2.02
CA LEU A 113 -6.29 -3.52 -0.71
C LEU A 113 -7.13 -4.79 -0.69
N ILE A 114 -6.45 -5.93 -0.59
CA ILE A 114 -7.06 -7.25 -0.75
C ILE A 114 -7.74 -7.68 0.55
N ASP A 115 -8.95 -8.22 0.43
CA ASP A 115 -9.76 -8.72 1.55
C ASP A 115 -9.97 -7.67 2.67
N LEU A 116 -10.20 -6.42 2.27
CA LEU A 116 -10.43 -5.29 3.16
C LEU A 116 -11.83 -4.71 2.94
N HIS A 117 -12.48 -4.27 4.02
CA HIS A 117 -13.74 -3.54 3.92
C HIS A 117 -13.49 -2.03 4.07
N ARG A 118 -14.04 -1.22 3.14
CA ARG A 118 -13.86 0.24 3.08
C ARG A 118 -14.23 0.94 4.39
N ALA A 119 -15.16 0.40 5.16
CA ALA A 119 -15.58 1.00 6.43
C ALA A 119 -14.52 0.87 7.53
N ASP A 120 -13.51 0.01 7.35
CA ASP A 120 -12.40 -0.17 8.29
C ASP A 120 -11.33 0.93 8.10
N LEU A 121 -11.34 1.61 6.94
CA LEU A 121 -10.42 2.70 6.64
C LEU A 121 -10.90 4.03 7.22
N ASP A 122 -9.98 4.75 7.84
CA ASP A 122 -10.16 6.13 8.25
C ASP A 122 -8.96 7.02 7.85
N ARG A 123 -8.89 8.22 8.43
CA ARG A 123 -7.86 9.21 8.08
C ARG A 123 -6.46 8.84 8.58
N ASP A 124 -6.36 8.03 9.63
CA ASP A 124 -5.09 7.69 10.25
C ASP A 124 -4.36 6.56 9.47
N ASP A 125 -5.04 5.90 8.53
CA ASP A 125 -4.46 4.95 7.55
C ASP A 125 -3.72 5.63 6.38
N PHE A 126 -3.71 6.97 6.30
CA PHE A 126 -3.16 7.70 5.17
C PHE A 126 -2.20 8.81 5.59
N ILE A 127 -1.13 8.96 4.83
CA ILE A 127 -0.18 10.07 4.91
C ILE A 127 -0.30 10.90 3.63
N PHE A 128 -0.31 12.24 3.77
CA PHE A 128 -0.50 13.20 2.68
C PHE A 128 0.67 14.20 2.62
#